data_AF-A0A2V9RDK9-F1
#
_entry.id   AF-A0A2V9RDK9-F1
#
_cell.length_a   1.000
_cell.length_b   1.000
_cell.length_c   1.000
_cell.angle_alpha   90.00
_cell.angle_beta   90.00
_cell.angle_gamma   90.00
#
_symmetry.space_group_name_H-M   'P 1'
#
loop_
_entity.id
_entity.type
_entity.pdbx_description
1 polymer ?
#
loop_
_entity_poly.entity_id
_entity_poly.type
_entity_poly.pdbx_seq_one_letter_code
_entity_poly.pdbx_strand_id
1 'polypeptide(L)'
;MWWGKTGTKPEWRQREGSGRNCTYCRDLDIVLVTPEDSSDKLLPGGRLREPLSCLDRANVVVLAGGACSDAFPVSGKQLWRVRRNIARVEMPERPVVFCGIARPQHFLFQLKLAGVEAAAQALYRDHHAYSEKDVCDLLELAKKSEAGGFVTTEKDAINLGVYLSALKPLAVVPVTMELVDEVEAMDTILRTISRREP
;
A
#
# COMPACT_ATOMS: atom_id res chain seq x y z
N MET A 1 8.84 3.72 9.96
CA MET A 1 7.45 3.26 10.21
C MET A 1 7.50 1.75 10.33
N TRP A 2 7.04 1.15 11.44
CA TRP A 2 7.08 -0.30 11.70
C TRP A 2 5.66 -0.85 11.73
N TRP A 3 5.44 -2.00 11.08
CA TRP A 3 4.36 -2.94 11.39
C TRP A 3 4.89 -4.37 11.21
N GLY A 4 4.58 -5.24 12.18
CA GLY A 4 4.91 -6.66 12.12
C GLY A 4 5.12 -7.28 13.51
N LYS A 5 4.04 -7.63 14.21
CA LYS A 5 4.07 -8.66 15.26
C LYS A 5 3.92 -10.02 14.58
N THR A 6 4.99 -10.81 14.54
CA THR A 6 5.01 -12.27 14.70
C THR A 6 6.47 -12.71 14.83
N GLY A 7 6.69 -13.76 15.61
CA GLY A 7 7.96 -14.06 16.25
C GLY A 7 9.02 -14.63 15.31
N THR A 8 10.20 -14.01 15.36
CA THR A 8 11.47 -14.61 15.80
C THR A 8 12.39 -13.42 16.09
N LYS A 9 12.84 -13.25 17.33
CA LYS A 9 13.79 -12.19 17.70
C LYS A 9 15.11 -12.47 16.96
N PRO A 10 15.62 -11.57 16.11
CA PRO A 10 17.04 -11.59 15.80
C PRO A 10 17.77 -11.17 17.08
N GLU A 11 18.70 -11.98 17.56
CA GLU A 11 19.61 -11.61 18.64
C GLU A 11 20.55 -10.50 18.16
N TRP A 12 20.16 -9.25 18.39
CA TRP A 12 21.08 -8.12 18.27
C TRP A 12 21.83 -7.97 19.59
N ARG A 13 23.13 -8.32 19.59
CA ARG A 13 24.04 -8.01 20.71
C ARG A 13 24.09 -6.50 20.91
N GLN A 14 23.46 -6.02 21.98
CA GLN A 14 23.74 -4.70 22.52
C GLN A 14 25.17 -4.70 23.07
N ARG A 15 26.04 -3.82 22.58
CA ARG A 15 27.18 -3.38 23.38
C ARG A 15 26.66 -2.31 24.33
N GLU A 16 26.66 -2.61 25.62
CA GLU A 16 26.29 -1.67 26.67
C GLU A 16 27.24 -0.46 26.64
N GLY A 17 26.68 0.68 26.25
CA GLY A 17 27.29 1.99 26.40
C GLY A 17 26.31 2.86 27.17
N SER A 18 26.70 3.20 28.40
CA SER A 18 26.14 4.22 29.30
C SER A 18 25.20 5.25 28.64
N GLY A 19 24.02 5.39 29.26
CA GLY A 19 22.87 6.19 28.83
C GLY A 19 23.19 7.51 28.13
N ARG A 20 22.77 7.59 26.86
CA ARG A 20 22.47 8.80 26.09
C ARG A 20 21.42 8.42 25.05
N ASN A 21 20.42 9.27 24.84
CA ASN A 21 19.38 9.09 23.82
C ASN A 21 19.97 8.53 22.51
N CYS A 22 19.57 7.32 22.11
CA CYS A 22 19.94 6.74 20.83
C CYS A 22 19.22 7.50 19.71
N THR A 23 19.84 8.56 19.17
CA THR A 23 19.50 9.08 17.85
C THR A 23 19.98 8.05 16.83
N TYR A 24 19.06 7.23 16.32
CA TYR A 24 19.37 6.32 15.22
C TYR A 24 19.73 7.16 13.99
N CYS A 25 21.01 7.19 13.63
CA CYS A 25 21.47 7.86 12.42
C CYS A 25 20.86 7.12 11.21
N ARG A 26 20.07 7.81 10.40
CA ARG A 26 19.50 7.25 9.16
C ARG A 26 20.42 7.60 8.01
N ASP A 27 20.84 6.59 7.26
CA ASP A 27 21.72 6.73 6.10
C ASP A 27 21.01 7.21 4.85
N LEU A 28 19.71 6.93 4.78
CA LEU A 28 18.87 7.26 3.66
C LEU A 28 17.47 7.60 4.19
N ASP A 29 17.05 8.85 4.01
CA ASP A 29 15.70 9.30 4.31
C ASP A 29 14.87 9.29 3.01
N ILE A 30 13.97 8.32 2.92
CA ILE A 30 13.04 8.14 1.80
C ILE A 30 11.65 8.59 2.26
N VAL A 31 11.08 9.56 1.56
CA VAL A 31 9.72 10.06 1.85
C VAL A 31 8.79 9.76 0.68
N LEU A 32 7.66 9.13 0.95
CA LEU A 32 6.62 8.88 -0.05
C LEU A 32 5.55 9.98 0.02
N VAL A 33 5.16 10.49 -1.14
CA VAL A 33 4.09 11.51 -1.29
C VAL A 33 3.05 11.05 -2.30
N THR A 34 1.80 11.46 -2.07
CA THR A 34 0.68 11.27 -2.99
C THR A 34 0.09 12.61 -3.41
N PRO A 35 -0.67 12.71 -4.52
CA PRO A 35 -1.20 14.00 -5.00
C PRO A 35 -1.99 14.79 -3.95
N GLU A 36 -2.66 14.10 -3.03
CA GLU A 36 -3.46 14.71 -1.99
C GLU A 36 -2.60 15.49 -0.97
N ASP A 37 -1.35 15.05 -0.75
CA ASP A 37 -0.44 15.64 0.22
C ASP A 37 -0.03 17.07 -0.18
N SER A 38 0.00 17.40 -1.49
CA SER A 38 0.44 18.74 -1.95
C SER A 38 -0.48 19.87 -1.51
N SER A 39 -1.74 19.55 -1.19
CA SER A 39 -2.76 20.51 -0.79
C SER A 39 -3.35 20.25 0.61
N ASP A 40 -2.86 19.23 1.31
CA ASP A 40 -3.38 18.86 2.63
C ASP A 40 -2.81 19.77 3.73
N LYS A 41 -3.41 19.73 4.91
CA LYS A 41 -3.06 20.56 6.07
C LYS A 41 -2.35 19.73 7.14
N LEU A 42 -1.65 20.43 8.04
CA LEU A 42 -1.12 19.85 9.26
C LEU A 42 -2.24 19.34 10.17
N LEU A 43 -1.96 18.27 10.91
CA LEU A 43 -2.80 17.81 12.01
C LEU A 43 -3.06 18.95 13.02
N PRO A 44 -4.27 19.03 13.60
CA PRO A 44 -5.43 18.15 13.37
C PRO A 44 -6.28 18.54 12.14
N GLY A 45 -5.96 19.64 11.45
CA GLY A 45 -6.77 20.19 10.35
C GLY A 45 -6.61 19.50 8.99
N GLY A 46 -5.69 18.53 8.89
CA GLY A 46 -5.43 17.68 7.73
C GLY A 46 -4.60 16.46 8.15
N ARG A 47 -4.04 15.71 7.20
CA ARG A 47 -3.37 14.43 7.48
C ARG A 47 -1.85 14.55 7.57
N LEU A 48 -1.28 15.69 7.19
CA LEU A 48 0.16 15.92 7.26
C LEU A 48 0.63 15.96 8.72
N ARG A 49 1.67 15.19 9.02
CA ARG A 49 2.32 15.20 10.34
C ARG A 49 3.35 16.31 10.46
N GLU A 50 3.89 16.77 9.34
CA GLU A 50 4.95 17.77 9.23
C GLU A 50 4.73 18.59 7.94
N PRO A 51 5.22 19.84 7.86
CA PRO A 51 5.02 20.69 6.70
C PRO A 51 5.81 20.18 5.49
N LEU A 52 5.40 20.52 4.26
CA LEU A 52 6.08 20.08 3.04
C LEU A 52 7.53 20.58 2.93
N SER A 53 7.89 21.66 3.62
CA SER A 53 9.29 22.13 3.72
C SER A 53 10.22 21.09 4.36
N CYS A 54 9.67 20.16 5.13
CA CYS A 54 10.43 19.02 5.67
C CYS A 54 10.83 17.99 4.60
N LEU A 55 10.45 18.14 3.32
CA LEU A 55 11.01 17.32 2.25
C LEU A 55 12.50 17.62 1.99
N ASP A 56 13.01 18.76 2.47
CA ASP A 56 14.44 19.12 2.35
C ASP A 56 15.39 18.14 3.06
N ARG A 57 14.92 17.44 4.11
CA ARG A 57 15.73 16.39 4.76
C ARG A 57 15.70 15.06 4.02
N ALA A 58 14.76 14.86 3.09
CA ALA A 58 14.70 13.63 2.30
C ALA A 58 15.90 13.56 1.36
N ASN A 59 16.51 12.39 1.26
CA ASN A 59 17.47 12.08 0.20
C ASN A 59 16.73 11.72 -1.09
N VAL A 60 15.62 10.99 -0.94
CA VAL A 60 14.79 10.48 -2.03
C VAL A 60 13.33 10.80 -1.74
N VAL A 61 12.63 11.30 -2.75
CA VAL A 61 11.18 11.47 -2.71
C VAL A 61 10.52 10.49 -3.67
N VAL A 62 9.60 9.67 -3.15
CA VAL A 62 8.87 8.66 -3.90
C VAL A 62 7.49 9.20 -4.25
N LEU A 63 7.27 9.46 -5.53
CA LEU A 63 6.01 9.92 -6.10
C LEU A 63 5.09 8.72 -6.34
N ALA A 64 4.00 8.62 -5.57
CA ALA A 64 3.05 7.53 -5.65
C ALA A 64 1.69 7.99 -6.18
N GLY A 65 0.97 7.08 -6.85
CA GLY A 65 -0.43 7.31 -7.22
C GLY A 65 -0.66 8.50 -8.14
N GLY A 66 0.29 8.80 -9.03
CA GLY A 66 0.21 9.89 -10.00
C GLY A 66 0.69 11.25 -9.49
N ALA A 67 1.38 11.30 -8.33
CA ALA A 67 1.96 12.55 -7.83
C ALA A 67 2.93 13.17 -8.86
N CYS A 68 2.76 14.47 -9.11
CA CYS A 68 3.66 15.25 -9.95
C CYS A 68 4.72 15.94 -9.07
N SER A 69 5.98 15.95 -9.51
CA SER A 69 7.08 16.61 -8.81
C SER A 69 6.84 18.11 -8.62
N ASP A 70 6.17 18.76 -9.57
CA ASP A 70 5.95 20.21 -9.57
C ASP A 70 5.02 20.67 -8.44
N ALA A 71 4.26 19.74 -7.86
CA ALA A 71 3.38 19.99 -6.73
C ALA A 71 4.12 20.01 -5.38
N PHE A 72 5.42 19.71 -5.35
CA PHE A 72 6.20 19.59 -4.12
C PHE A 72 7.53 20.36 -4.19
N PRO A 73 8.03 20.88 -3.05
CA PRO A 73 9.34 21.53 -2.98
C PRO A 73 10.47 20.49 -2.99
N VAL A 74 10.70 19.84 -4.14
CA VAL A 74 11.64 18.71 -4.29
C VAL A 74 12.77 18.97 -5.28
N SER A 75 13.08 20.25 -5.53
CA SER A 75 14.14 20.64 -6.45
C SER A 75 15.51 20.07 -6.02
N GLY A 76 16.23 19.45 -6.95
CA GLY A 76 17.54 18.85 -6.69
C GLY A 76 17.51 17.54 -5.89
N LYS A 77 16.33 16.97 -5.61
CA LYS A 77 16.19 15.67 -4.94
C LYS A 77 16.15 14.53 -5.95
N GLN A 78 16.55 13.34 -5.51
CA GLN A 78 16.27 12.13 -6.28
C GLN A 78 14.78 11.82 -6.22
N LEU A 79 14.19 11.54 -7.38
CA LEU A 79 12.77 11.28 -7.52
C LEU A 79 12.55 9.86 -8.01
N TRP A 80 11.89 9.04 -7.20
CA TRP A 80 11.47 7.72 -7.62
C TRP A 80 9.98 7.73 -7.89
N ARG A 81 9.54 6.95 -8.87
CA ARG A 81 8.13 6.74 -9.14
C ARG A 81 7.75 5.32 -8.80
N VAL A 82 6.58 5.17 -8.21
CA VAL A 82 6.01 3.88 -7.85
C VAL A 82 4.63 3.75 -8.45
N ARG A 83 4.37 2.59 -9.04
CA ARG A 83 3.05 2.21 -9.53
C ARG A 83 2.51 1.08 -8.67
N ARG A 84 1.20 1.09 -8.45
CA ARG A 84 0.53 -0.07 -7.87
C ARG A 84 0.10 -0.99 -9.01
N ASN A 85 0.26 -2.28 -8.79
CA ASN A 85 -0.15 -3.31 -9.71
C ASN A 85 -0.93 -4.38 -8.93
N ILE A 86 -1.55 -5.30 -9.65
CA ILE A 86 -2.14 -6.50 -9.07
C ILE A 86 -1.37 -7.72 -9.56
N ALA A 87 -1.15 -8.69 -8.67
CA ALA A 87 -0.56 -9.95 -9.09
C ALA A 87 -1.53 -10.70 -10.01
N ARG A 88 -1.00 -11.41 -11.01
CA ARG A 88 -1.80 -12.28 -11.88
C ARG A 88 -2.21 -13.52 -11.09
N VAL A 89 -3.51 -13.65 -10.88
CA VAL A 89 -4.14 -14.82 -10.28
C VAL A 89 -5.31 -15.24 -11.16
N GLU A 90 -5.67 -16.51 -11.11
CA GLU A 90 -6.88 -17.00 -11.76
C GLU A 90 -8.10 -16.41 -11.05
N MET A 91 -8.99 -15.77 -11.79
CA MET A 91 -10.16 -15.08 -11.26
C MET A 91 -11.44 -15.66 -11.86
N PRO A 92 -12.53 -15.76 -11.10
CA PRO A 92 -13.81 -16.17 -11.63
C PRO A 92 -14.28 -15.23 -12.74
N GLU A 93 -15.00 -15.76 -13.73
CA GLU A 93 -15.68 -14.91 -14.71
C GLU A 93 -16.76 -14.08 -14.02
N ARG A 94 -16.85 -12.81 -14.42
CA ARG A 94 -17.86 -11.88 -13.92
C ARG A 94 -18.06 -11.92 -12.39
N PRO A 95 -17.01 -11.67 -11.58
CA PRO A 95 -17.09 -11.84 -10.14
C PRO A 95 -17.78 -10.63 -9.48
N VAL A 96 -18.28 -10.83 -8.27
CA VAL A 96 -18.48 -9.72 -7.33
C VAL A 96 -17.12 -9.26 -6.83
N VAL A 97 -16.77 -8.01 -7.11
CA VAL A 97 -15.54 -7.42 -6.58
C VAL A 97 -15.84 -6.65 -5.31
N PHE A 98 -15.14 -6.94 -4.23
CA PHE A 98 -15.29 -6.18 -2.99
C PHE A 98 -13.96 -5.87 -2.34
N CYS A 99 -13.84 -4.68 -1.74
CA CYS A 99 -12.64 -4.28 -1.01
C CYS A 99 -12.88 -3.11 -0.05
N GLY A 100 -12.07 -3.05 1.00
CA GLY A 100 -12.01 -2.03 2.03
C GLY A 100 -10.61 -1.42 2.14
N ILE A 101 -10.12 -0.90 1.01
CA ILE A 101 -8.80 -0.26 0.89
C ILE A 101 -8.92 1.25 0.66
N ALA A 102 -7.86 2.01 0.95
CA ALA A 102 -7.86 3.47 0.80
C ALA A 102 -8.20 3.99 -0.62
N ARG A 103 -7.94 3.21 -1.68
CA ARG A 103 -8.21 3.60 -3.08
C ARG A 103 -8.85 2.45 -3.87
N PRO A 104 -10.14 2.15 -3.64
CA PRO A 104 -10.81 1.01 -4.27
C PRO A 104 -10.94 1.17 -5.79
N GLN A 105 -11.10 2.41 -6.27
CA GLN A 105 -11.22 2.71 -7.70
C GLN A 105 -9.98 2.29 -8.49
N HIS A 106 -8.78 2.42 -7.91
CA HIS A 106 -7.56 1.98 -8.57
C HIS A 106 -7.52 0.45 -8.68
N PHE A 107 -7.96 -0.28 -7.66
CA PHE A 107 -8.04 -1.73 -7.71
C PHE A 107 -9.02 -2.22 -8.79
N LEU A 108 -10.21 -1.63 -8.86
CA LEU A 108 -11.19 -1.90 -9.92
C LEU A 108 -10.63 -1.63 -11.32
N PHE A 109 -9.92 -0.51 -11.48
CA PHE A 109 -9.28 -0.17 -12.75
C PHE A 109 -8.21 -1.21 -13.16
N GLN A 110 -7.38 -1.66 -12.22
CA GLN A 110 -6.36 -2.69 -12.46
C GLN A 110 -7.00 -4.04 -12.85
N LEU A 111 -8.10 -4.44 -12.19
CA LEU A 111 -8.86 -5.64 -12.57
C LEU A 111 -9.41 -5.55 -13.99
N LYS A 112 -9.95 -4.39 -14.37
CA LYS A 112 -10.44 -4.16 -15.73
C LYS A 112 -9.31 -4.24 -16.77
N LEU A 113 -8.14 -3.67 -16.48
CA LEU A 113 -6.96 -3.81 -17.35
C LEU A 113 -6.47 -5.25 -17.47
N ALA A 114 -6.67 -6.06 -16.43
CA ALA A 114 -6.39 -7.50 -16.45
C ALA A 114 -7.47 -8.33 -17.16
N GLY A 115 -8.50 -7.69 -17.75
CA GLY A 115 -9.58 -8.35 -18.48
C GLY A 115 -10.72 -8.88 -17.61
N VAL A 116 -10.77 -8.50 -16.32
CA VAL A 116 -11.81 -8.94 -15.39
C VAL A 116 -12.93 -7.88 -15.35
N GLU A 117 -14.09 -8.23 -15.88
CA GLU A 117 -15.29 -7.42 -15.78
C GLU A 117 -16.11 -7.82 -14.54
N ALA A 118 -16.30 -6.92 -13.59
CA ALA A 118 -17.09 -7.23 -12.39
C ALA A 118 -18.59 -7.34 -12.71
N ALA A 119 -19.27 -8.38 -12.20
CA ALA A 119 -20.74 -8.46 -12.25
C ALA A 119 -21.41 -7.45 -11.32
N ALA A 120 -20.82 -7.27 -10.13
CA ALA A 120 -21.22 -6.26 -9.16
C ALA A 120 -20.03 -5.83 -8.31
N GLN A 121 -20.18 -4.72 -7.59
CA GLN A 121 -19.13 -4.13 -6.77
C GLN A 121 -19.66 -3.80 -5.37
N ALA A 122 -18.89 -4.11 -4.33
CA ALA A 122 -19.17 -3.71 -2.95
C ALA A 122 -17.94 -3.04 -2.33
N LEU A 123 -18.00 -1.72 -2.15
CA LEU A 123 -16.87 -0.92 -1.67
C LEU A 123 -17.07 -0.52 -0.21
N TYR A 124 -16.11 -0.87 0.63
CA TYR A 124 -16.13 -0.62 2.06
C TYR A 124 -15.11 0.46 2.45
N ARG A 125 -15.19 0.94 3.70
CA ARG A 125 -14.22 1.90 4.23
C ARG A 125 -12.86 1.23 4.41
N ASP A 126 -11.79 2.04 4.39
CA ASP A 126 -10.45 1.51 4.62
C ASP A 126 -10.36 0.84 5.99
N HIS A 127 -9.77 -0.36 6.04
CA HIS A 127 -9.72 -1.21 7.25
C HIS A 127 -11.10 -1.71 7.73
N HIS A 128 -12.06 -1.91 6.82
CA HIS A 128 -13.36 -2.48 7.17
C HIS A 128 -13.21 -3.82 7.90
N ALA A 129 -13.90 -3.95 9.03
CA ALA A 129 -14.04 -5.20 9.76
C ALA A 129 -15.30 -5.91 9.27
N TYR A 130 -15.13 -6.98 8.50
CA TYR A 130 -16.24 -7.70 7.91
C TYR A 130 -17.07 -8.43 8.97
N SER A 131 -18.38 -8.30 8.85
CA SER A 131 -19.37 -8.96 9.69
C SER A 131 -20.06 -10.11 8.95
N GLU A 132 -20.75 -10.98 9.68
CA GLU A 132 -21.59 -12.03 9.09
C GLU A 132 -22.66 -11.44 8.15
N LYS A 133 -23.20 -10.26 8.50
CA LYS A 133 -24.14 -9.54 7.64
C LYS A 133 -23.51 -9.14 6.31
N ASP A 134 -22.27 -8.63 6.32
CA ASP A 134 -21.58 -8.25 5.07
C ASP A 134 -21.42 -9.47 4.15
N VAL A 135 -21.14 -10.64 4.72
CA VAL A 135 -21.01 -11.90 3.96
C VAL A 135 -22.34 -12.30 3.35
N CYS A 136 -23.43 -12.23 4.12
CA CYS A 136 -24.78 -12.48 3.61
C CYS A 136 -25.13 -11.52 2.47
N ASP A 137 -24.85 -10.23 2.63
CA ASP A 137 -25.10 -9.21 1.62
C ASP A 137 -24.29 -9.48 0.34
N LEU A 138 -23.01 -9.90 0.47
CA LEU A 138 -22.16 -10.30 -0.66
C LEU A 138 -22.70 -11.55 -1.38
N LEU A 139 -23.15 -12.56 -0.65
CA LEU A 139 -23.74 -13.78 -1.21
C LEU A 139 -25.05 -13.48 -1.95
N GLU A 140 -25.89 -12.61 -1.40
CA GLU A 140 -27.10 -12.15 -2.09
C GLU A 140 -26.77 -11.35 -3.34
N LEU A 141 -25.76 -10.47 -3.27
CA LEU A 141 -25.31 -9.68 -4.41
C LEU A 141 -24.80 -10.57 -5.53
N ALA A 142 -24.05 -11.62 -5.21
CA ALA A 142 -23.57 -12.59 -6.19
C ALA A 142 -24.74 -13.33 -6.87
N LYS A 143 -25.74 -13.75 -6.11
CA LYS A 143 -26.95 -14.39 -6.66
C LYS A 143 -27.72 -13.45 -7.59
N LYS A 144 -27.95 -12.20 -7.17
CA LYS A 144 -28.71 -11.19 -7.95
C LYS A 144 -28.01 -10.77 -9.23
N SER A 145 -26.68 -10.80 -9.25
CA SER A 145 -25.86 -10.40 -10.39
C SER A 145 -25.39 -11.58 -11.26
N GLU A 146 -25.81 -12.81 -10.92
CA GLU A 146 -25.37 -14.05 -11.57
C GLU A 146 -23.83 -14.14 -11.63
N ALA A 147 -23.17 -13.71 -10.55
CA ALA A 147 -21.72 -13.65 -10.51
C ALA A 147 -21.10 -15.04 -10.45
N GLY A 148 -20.02 -15.25 -11.20
CA GLY A 148 -19.29 -16.53 -11.21
C GLY A 148 -18.45 -16.77 -9.95
N GLY A 149 -18.36 -15.79 -9.05
CA GLY A 149 -17.60 -15.87 -7.81
C GLY A 149 -17.30 -14.52 -7.20
N PHE A 150 -16.23 -14.46 -6.42
CA PHE A 150 -15.81 -13.30 -5.67
C PHE A 150 -14.35 -12.95 -5.96
N VAL A 151 -14.03 -11.65 -5.93
CA VAL A 151 -12.66 -11.13 -6.01
C VAL A 151 -12.47 -10.09 -4.91
N THR A 152 -11.39 -10.22 -4.16
CA THR A 152 -11.00 -9.25 -3.12
C THR A 152 -9.50 -9.06 -3.02
N THR A 153 -9.04 -8.16 -2.15
CA THR A 153 -7.62 -7.93 -1.90
C THR A 153 -7.07 -8.84 -0.80
N GLU A 154 -5.76 -9.05 -0.75
CA GLU A 154 -5.12 -9.78 0.37
C GLU A 154 -5.41 -9.14 1.74
N LYS A 155 -5.41 -7.80 1.80
CA LYS A 155 -5.73 -7.06 3.03
C LYS A 155 -7.14 -7.38 3.52
N ASP A 156 -8.10 -7.43 2.61
CA ASP A 156 -9.49 -7.74 2.92
C ASP A 156 -9.71 -9.22 3.26
N ALA A 157 -8.99 -10.12 2.60
CA ALA A 157 -9.01 -11.55 2.94
C ALA A 157 -8.54 -11.80 4.38
N ILE A 158 -7.53 -11.07 4.85
CA ILE A 158 -7.10 -11.12 6.25
C ILE A 158 -8.20 -10.60 7.18
N ASN A 159 -8.87 -9.49 6.83
CA ASN A 159 -9.94 -8.91 7.64
C ASN A 159 -11.23 -9.76 7.67
N LEU A 160 -11.47 -10.57 6.64
CA LEU A 160 -12.58 -11.54 6.60
C LEU A 160 -12.40 -12.68 7.61
N GLY A 161 -11.15 -13.12 7.85
CA GLY A 161 -10.83 -14.15 8.83
C GLY A 161 -11.68 -15.41 8.67
N VAL A 162 -12.49 -15.71 9.69
CA VAL A 162 -13.36 -16.90 9.74
C VAL A 162 -14.40 -16.95 8.63
N TYR A 163 -14.77 -15.81 8.05
CA TYR A 163 -15.78 -15.73 7.01
C TYR A 163 -15.26 -16.07 5.61
N LEU A 164 -13.94 -16.15 5.42
CA LEU A 164 -13.32 -16.35 4.12
C LEU A 164 -13.83 -17.62 3.42
N SER A 165 -14.07 -18.69 4.17
CA SER A 165 -14.55 -19.97 3.62
C SER A 165 -15.99 -19.94 3.12
N ALA A 166 -16.79 -18.95 3.52
CA ALA A 166 -18.19 -18.81 3.11
C ALA A 166 -18.32 -18.22 1.69
N LEU A 167 -17.31 -17.47 1.23
CA LEU A 167 -17.28 -16.88 -0.10
C LEU A 167 -16.51 -17.81 -1.03
N LYS A 168 -17.24 -18.60 -1.83
CA LYS A 168 -16.64 -19.50 -2.83
C LYS A 168 -17.45 -19.48 -4.14
N PRO A 169 -16.79 -19.54 -5.30
CA PRO A 169 -15.34 -19.43 -5.49
C PRO A 169 -14.83 -18.00 -5.21
N LEU A 170 -13.66 -17.86 -4.59
CA LEU A 170 -13.06 -16.58 -4.21
C LEU A 170 -11.60 -16.52 -4.68
N ALA A 171 -11.27 -15.46 -5.42
CA ALA A 171 -9.90 -15.10 -5.74
C ALA A 171 -9.43 -13.95 -4.85
N VAL A 172 -8.28 -14.15 -4.21
CA VAL A 172 -7.60 -13.13 -3.40
C VAL A 172 -6.46 -12.57 -4.23
N VAL A 173 -6.49 -11.25 -4.44
CA VAL A 173 -5.57 -10.55 -5.34
C VAL A 173 -4.57 -9.74 -4.52
N PRO A 174 -3.29 -10.13 -4.51
CA PRO A 174 -2.22 -9.32 -3.94
C PRO A 174 -2.10 -7.99 -4.69
N VAL A 175 -2.07 -6.88 -3.95
CA VAL A 175 -1.79 -5.55 -4.49
C VAL A 175 -0.32 -5.27 -4.28
N THR A 176 0.44 -5.19 -5.36
CA THR A 176 1.89 -4.95 -5.33
C THR A 176 2.22 -3.50 -5.63
N MET A 177 3.42 -3.10 -5.24
CA MET A 177 3.96 -1.77 -5.52
C MET A 177 5.32 -1.94 -6.16
N GLU A 178 5.47 -1.41 -7.36
CA GLU A 178 6.66 -1.55 -8.19
C GLU A 178 7.31 -0.18 -8.38
N LEU A 179 8.64 -0.13 -8.29
CA LEU A 179 9.41 1.01 -8.74
C LEU A 179 9.40 1.06 -10.27
N VAL A 180 9.22 2.24 -10.84
CA VAL A 180 9.20 2.43 -12.29
C VAL A 180 10.62 2.28 -12.87
N ASP A 181 11.63 2.80 -12.17
CA ASP A 181 13.04 2.60 -12.48
C ASP A 181 13.73 1.89 -11.31
N GLU A 182 13.61 0.57 -11.29
CA GLU A 182 14.15 -0.27 -10.22
C GLU A 182 15.69 -0.27 -10.23
N VAL A 183 16.31 -0.20 -11.41
CA VAL A 183 17.76 -0.26 -11.56
C VAL A 183 18.40 1.00 -10.99
N GLU A 184 17.92 2.18 -11.37
CA GLU A 184 18.42 3.45 -10.83
C GLU A 184 18.23 3.54 -9.31
N ALA A 185 17.05 3.12 -8.81
CA ALA A 185 16.77 3.12 -7.39
C ALA A 185 17.71 2.19 -6.62
N MET A 186 17.96 0.98 -7.13
CA MET A 186 18.87 0.02 -6.54
C MET A 186 20.31 0.55 -6.54
N ASP A 187 20.77 1.11 -7.65
CA ASP A 187 22.09 1.74 -7.79
C ASP A 187 22.30 2.85 -6.75
N THR A 188 21.31 3.72 -6.56
CA THR A 188 21.37 4.77 -5.53
C THR A 188 21.48 4.19 -4.13
N ILE A 189 20.68 3.17 -3.81
CA ILE A 189 20.71 2.52 -2.50
C ILE A 189 22.10 1.91 -2.26
N LEU A 190 22.60 1.13 -3.22
CA LEU A 190 23.91 0.47 -3.12
C LEU A 190 25.05 1.48 -3.00
N ARG A 191 25.04 2.57 -3.78
CA ARG A 191 26.04 3.64 -3.67
C ARG A 191 26.00 4.35 -2.33
N THR A 192 24.82 4.60 -1.79
CA THR A 192 24.66 5.29 -0.50
C THR A 192 25.18 4.42 0.63
N ILE A 193 24.89 3.11 0.60
CA ILE A 193 25.36 2.16 1.61
C ILE A 193 26.87 1.90 1.46
N SER A 194 27.40 1.81 0.24
CA SER A 194 28.81 1.47 -0.04
C SER A 194 29.80 2.61 0.20
N ARG A 195 29.33 3.87 0.31
CA ARG A 195 30.18 5.03 0.66
C ARG A 195 30.63 5.05 2.12
N ARG A 196 30.40 3.97 2.86
CA ARG A 196 30.89 3.77 4.22
C ARG A 196 32.17 2.92 4.19
N GLU A 197 33.31 3.57 4.39
CA GLU A 197 34.38 2.96 5.18
C GLU A 197 33.96 2.98 6.68
N PRO A 198 34.38 1.97 7.47
CA PRO A 198 33.95 1.76 8.86
C PRO A 198 34.32 2.88 9.84
#